data_AF-A0A356ZU56-F1
#
_entry.id   AF-A0A356ZU56-F1
#
_cell.length_a   1.000
_cell.length_b   1.000
_cell.length_c   1.000
_cell.angle_alpha   90.00
_cell.angle_beta   90.00
_cell.angle_gamma   90.00
#
_symmetry.space_group_name_H-M   'P 1'
#
loop_
_entity.id
_entity.type
_entity.pdbx_description
1 polymer ?
#
loop_
_entity_poly.entity_id
_entity_poly.type
_entity_poly.pdbx_seq_one_letter_code
_entity_poly.pdbx_strand_id
1 'polypeptide(L)' 'MGIGTIMHSRTIVLVALGKGKSAILAQALRGPMTLQVPASVLQRHPHTFVLCDRAAGTLLDR' A
#
# COMPACT_ATOMS: atom_id res chain seq x y z
N MET A 1 1.19 -10.98 -13.69
CA MET A 1 2.31 -10.30 -13.01
C MET A 1 2.36 -10.80 -11.57
N GLY A 2 3.50 -11.33 -11.13
CA GLY A 2 3.67 -11.74 -9.73
C GLY A 2 4.19 -10.60 -8.86
N ILE A 3 4.17 -10.80 -7.54
CA ILE A 3 4.66 -9.78 -6.61
C ILE A 3 6.17 -9.52 -6.75
N GLY A 4 6.95 -10.55 -7.09
CA GLY A 4 8.37 -10.40 -7.39
C GLY A 4 8.65 -9.51 -8.61
N THR A 5 7.77 -9.55 -9.62
CA THR A 5 7.86 -8.66 -10.79
C THR A 5 7.56 -7.21 -10.41
N ILE A 6 6.54 -6.98 -9.58
CA ILE A 6 6.20 -5.64 -9.08
C ILE A 6 7.38 -5.04 -8.30
N MET A 7 8.00 -5.84 -7.42
CA MET A 7 9.14 -5.41 -6.59
C MET A 7 10.44 -5.14 -7.38
N HIS A 8 10.52 -5.55 -8.65
CA HIS A 8 11.63 -5.19 -9.56
C HIS A 8 11.40 -3.87 -10.31
N SER A 9 10.25 -3.22 -10.14
CA SER A 9 9.96 -1.94 -10.78
C SER A 9 10.91 -0.86 -10.25
N ARG A 10 11.25 0.15 -11.06
CA ARG A 10 12.02 1.31 -10.57
C ARG A 10 11.22 2.16 -9.58
N THR A 11 9.91 2.24 -9.81
CA THR A 11 8.97 3.04 -9.02
C THR A 11 7.64 2.30 -8.94
N ILE A 12 7.01 2.34 -7.77
CA ILE A 12 5.68 1.80 -7.52
C ILE A 12 4.74 2.95 -7.14
N VAL A 13 3.57 3.00 -7.76
CA VAL A 13 2.50 3.94 -7.39
C VAL A 13 1.28 3.13 -6.95
N LEU A 14 0.97 3.16 -5.66
CA LEU A 14 -0.20 2.53 -5.07
C LEU A 14 -1.34 3.55 -5.00
N VAL A 15 -2.44 3.30 -5.70
CA VAL A 15 -3.63 4.17 -5.68
C VAL A 15 -4.75 3.52 -4.87
N ALA A 16 -5.33 4.25 -3.91
CA ALA A 16 -6.43 3.78 -3.09
C ALA A 16 -7.50 4.87 -2.91
N LEU A 17 -8.76 4.56 -3.24
CA LEU A 17 -9.87 5.51 -3.21
C LEU A 17 -11.04 4.96 -2.39
N GLY A 18 -11.72 5.85 -1.66
CA GLY A 18 -12.93 5.56 -0.92
C GLY A 18 -12.71 4.96 0.47
N LYS A 19 -13.69 5.22 1.36
CA LYS A 19 -13.66 4.84 2.78
C LYS A 19 -13.46 3.35 3.03
N GLY A 20 -14.02 2.50 2.16
CA GLY A 20 -13.86 1.04 2.25
C GLY A 20 -12.42 0.55 2.14
N LYS A 21 -11.49 1.38 1.64
CA LYS A 21 -10.07 1.06 1.55
C LYS A 21 -9.26 1.48 2.78
N SER A 22 -9.84 2.23 3.72
CA SER A 22 -9.03 2.84 4.78
C SER A 22 -8.36 1.83 5.71
N ALA A 23 -9.09 0.81 6.15
CA ALA A 23 -8.53 -0.22 7.04
C ALA A 23 -7.42 -1.03 6.37
N ILE A 24 -7.66 -1.51 5.13
CA ILE A 24 -6.67 -2.31 4.42
C ILE A 24 -5.46 -1.48 3.98
N LEU A 25 -5.63 -0.19 3.70
CA LEU A 25 -4.53 0.72 3.38
C LEU A 25 -3.64 0.95 4.59
N ALA A 26 -4.22 1.20 5.77
CA ALA A 26 -3.45 1.31 7.01
C ALA A 26 -2.70 0.01 7.33
N GLN A 27 -3.35 -1.15 7.19
CA GLN A 27 -2.72 -2.45 7.39
C GLN A 27 -1.59 -2.72 6.37
N ALA A 28 -1.77 -2.36 5.11
CA ALA A 28 -0.76 -2.54 4.08
C ALA A 28 0.46 -1.63 4.28
N LEU A 29 0.31 -0.44 4.86
CA LEU A 29 1.42 0.51 4.99
C LEU A 29 2.11 0.49 6.36
N ARG A 30 1.40 0.08 7.42
CA ARG A 30 1.88 0.13 8.81
C ARG A 30 1.75 -1.18 9.57
N GLY A 31 0.96 -2.11 9.04
CA GLY A 31 0.78 -3.43 9.64
C GLY A 31 1.96 -4.37 9.34
N PRO A 32 1.97 -5.55 9.98
CA PRO A 32 2.98 -6.57 9.72
C PRO A 32 2.91 -7.05 8.27
N MET A 33 4.07 -7.40 7.70
CA MET A 33 4.13 -7.95 6.35
C MET A 33 3.67 -9.41 6.35
N THR A 34 2.53 -9.68 5.72
CA THR A 34 1.91 -11.02 5.70
C THR A 34 1.40 -11.37 4.31
N LEU A 35 1.23 -12.67 4.04
CA LEU A 35 0.69 -13.15 2.76
C LEU A 35 -0.80 -12.82 2.59
N GLN A 36 -1.52 -12.61 3.70
CA GLN A 36 -2.93 -12.21 3.73
C GLN A 36 -3.11 -10.76 3.28
N VAL A 37 -2.07 -9.93 3.40
CA VAL A 37 -2.05 -8.55 2.91
C VAL A 37 -0.88 -8.37 1.95
N PRO A 38 -0.98 -8.82 0.69
CA PRO A 38 0.15 -8.81 -0.23
C PRO A 38 0.79 -7.43 -0.42
N ALA A 39 -0.01 -6.36 -0.41
CA ALA A 39 0.46 -4.99 -0.53
C ALA A 39 1.41 -4.55 0.61
N SER A 40 1.46 -5.30 1.72
CA SER A 40 2.39 -5.02 2.82
C SER A 40 3.87 -5.15 2.43
N VAL A 41 4.19 -5.98 1.43
CA VAL A 41 5.58 -6.10 0.96
C VAL A 41 6.09 -4.82 0.29
N LEU A 42 5.20 -3.95 -0.19
CA LEU A 42 5.56 -2.69 -0.85
C LEU A 42 6.28 -1.74 0.11
N GLN A 43 6.12 -1.93 1.44
CA GLN A 43 6.88 -1.24 2.49
C GLN A 43 8.41 -1.43 2.33
N ARG A 44 8.86 -2.51 1.67
CA ARG A 44 10.29 -2.79 1.44
C ARG A 44 10.86 -2.15 0.18
N HIS A 45 10.02 -1.62 -0.70
CA HIS A 45 10.48 -1.04 -1.94
C HIS A 45 10.89 0.44 -1.71
N PRO A 46 12.13 0.84 -2.05
CA PRO A 46 12.65 2.17 -1.69
C PRO A 46 11.91 3.32 -2.38
N HIS A 47 11.25 3.06 -3.51
CA HIS A 47 10.51 4.06 -4.29
C HIS A 47 9.05 3.67 -4.46
N THR A 48 8.27 3.82 -3.39
CA THR A 48 6.82 3.59 -3.39
C THR A 48 6.08 4.88 -3.04
N PHE A 49 5.22 5.33 -3.94
CA PHE A 49 4.33 6.46 -3.73
C PHE A 49 2.91 5.97 -3.50
N VAL A 50 2.23 6.51 -2.49
CA VAL A 50 0.84 6.20 -2.19
C VAL A 50 -0.02 7.41 -2.50
N LEU A 51 -0.94 7.24 -3.45
CA LEU A 51 -1.94 8.24 -3.78
C LEU A 51 -3.29 7.77 -3.22
N CYS A 52 -3.84 8.54 -2.29
CA CYS A 52 -5.15 8.24 -1.75
C CYS A 52 -6.01 9.49 -1.59
N ASP A 53 -7.33 9.32 -1.69
CA ASP A 53 -8.27 10.37 -1.31
C ASP A 53 -8.37 10.47 0.21
N ARG A 54 -8.99 11.55 0.71
CA ARG A 54 -9.18 11.74 2.15
C ARG A 54 -9.96 10.60 2.79
N ALA A 55 -10.91 10.01 2.06
CA ALA A 55 -11.76 8.94 2.58
C ALA A 55 -10.99 7.63 2.79
N ALA A 56 -10.08 7.25 1.89
CA ALA A 56 -9.18 6.11 2.07
C ALA A 56 -8.08 6.42 3.09
N GLY A 57 -7.60 7.66 3.16
CA GLY A 57 -6.56 8.08 4.09
C GLY A 57 -6.98 8.26 5.55
N THR A 58 -8.25 8.00 5.93
CA THR A 58 -8.75 8.36 7.28
C THR A 58 -8.04 7.70 8.46
N LEU A 59 -7.40 6.54 8.24
CA LEU A 59 -6.65 5.78 9.26
C LEU A 59 -5.12 5.91 9.11
N LEU A 60 -4.66 6.87 8.30
CA LEU A 60 -3.25 7.20 8.16
C LEU A 60 -2.98 8.52 8.91
N ASP A 61 -2.06 8.48 9.88
CA ASP A 61 -1.52 9.71 10.48
C ASP A 61 -0.77 10.52 9.42
N ARG A 62 -0.88 11.85 9.53
CA ARG A 62 -0.18 12.80 8.64
C ARG A 62 1.30 12.92 8.96
#